data_AF-A0A7G9YZZ7-F1
#
_entry.id   AF-A0A7G9YZZ7-F1
#
_cell.length_a   1.000
_cell.length_b   1.000
_cell.length_c   1.000
_cell.angle_alpha   90.00
_cell.angle_beta   90.00
_cell.angle_gamma   90.00
#
_symmetry.space_group_name_H-M   'P 1'
#
loop_
_entity.id
_entity.type
_entity.pdbx_description
1 polymer ?
#
loop_
_entity_poly.entity_id
_entity_poly.type
_entity_poly.pdbx_seq_one_letter_code
_entity_poly.pdbx_strand_id
1 'polypeptide(L)'
;MAAILMTTIGDSFAAIFGKRFGRTWIPKLKDRAVEGCTAEFAVDLLIGFVFLHSYSWLVILVMAGTATIVETAVNKIDDNLLIPLFSGFNAQILTYIISLGYLSFLPMV
;
A
#
# COMPACT_ATOMS: atom_id res chain seq x y z
N MET A 1 -2.29 -10.64 -5.75
CA MET A 1 -2.09 -11.37 -4.48
C MET A 1 -1.51 -10.47 -3.40
N ALA A 2 -0.32 -9.88 -3.59
CA ALA A 2 0.26 -8.93 -2.61
C ALA A 2 -0.72 -7.81 -2.19
N ALA A 3 -1.44 -7.23 -3.16
CA ALA A 3 -2.44 -6.19 -2.91
C ALA A 3 -3.59 -6.63 -1.98
N ILE A 4 -4.06 -7.89 -2.11
CA ILE A 4 -5.14 -8.45 -1.26
C ILE A 4 -4.62 -8.74 0.15
N LEU A 5 -3.36 -9.20 0.25
CA LEU A 5 -2.69 -9.40 1.53
C LEU A 5 -2.48 -8.07 2.26
N MET A 6 -2.06 -7.03 1.54
CA MET A 6 -1.94 -5.67 2.07
C MET A 6 -3.29 -5.17 2.60
N THR A 7 -4.38 -5.32 1.85
CA THR A 7 -5.73 -4.97 2.35
C THR A 7 -6.10 -5.71 3.64
N THR A 8 -6.00 -7.03 3.65
CA THR A 8 -6.52 -7.85 4.75
C THR A 8 -5.66 -7.81 6.01
N ILE A 9 -4.34 -7.90 5.84
CA ILE A 9 -3.39 -7.86 6.96
C ILE A 9 -3.16 -6.41 7.39
N GLY A 10 -3.06 -5.48 6.45
CA GLY A 10 -2.95 -4.05 6.70
C GLY A 10 -4.09 -3.50 7.56
N ASP A 11 -5.36 -3.72 7.17
CA ASP A 11 -6.52 -3.26 7.97
C ASP A 11 -6.53 -3.90 9.37
N SER A 12 -6.16 -5.18 9.47
CA SER A 12 -6.03 -5.85 10.77
C SER A 12 -5.00 -5.16 11.67
N PHE A 13 -3.82 -4.81 11.13
CA PHE A 13 -2.79 -4.08 11.87
C PHE A 13 -3.22 -2.64 12.17
N ALA A 14 -3.84 -1.93 11.23
CA ALA A 14 -4.37 -0.58 11.43
C ALA A 14 -5.39 -0.55 12.58
N ALA A 15 -6.29 -1.53 12.63
CA ALA A 15 -7.30 -1.64 13.67
C ALA A 15 -6.71 -2.02 15.04
N ILE A 16 -5.79 -2.99 15.09
CA ILE A 16 -5.16 -3.43 16.34
C ILE A 16 -4.32 -2.30 16.94
N PHE A 17 -3.43 -1.71 16.13
CA PHE A 17 -2.54 -0.66 16.61
C PHE A 17 -3.26 0.66 16.82
N GLY A 18 -4.23 1.01 15.96
CA GLY A 18 -5.06 2.18 16.14
C GLY A 18 -5.89 2.12 17.42
N LYS A 19 -6.50 0.98 17.76
CA LYS A 19 -7.29 0.84 19.00
C LYS A 19 -6.43 0.69 20.25
N ARG A 20 -5.30 -0.02 20.17
CA ARG A 20 -4.48 -0.34 21.35
C ARG A 20 -3.44 0.73 21.67
N PHE A 21 -2.89 1.39 20.66
CA PHE A 21 -1.79 2.35 20.77
C PHE A 21 -2.14 3.74 20.21
N GLY A 22 -3.36 3.94 19.70
CA GLY A 22 -3.80 5.22 19.14
C GLY A 22 -3.74 6.35 20.17
N ARG A 23 -2.79 7.25 19.98
CA ARG A 23 -2.65 8.49 20.77
C ARG A 23 -3.01 9.69 19.92
N THR A 24 -2.72 9.63 18.63
CA THR A 24 -2.89 10.73 17.67
C THR A 24 -4.01 10.40 16.69
N TRP A 25 -5.22 10.80 17.03
CA TRP A 25 -6.41 10.58 16.20
C TRP A 25 -6.48 11.61 15.07
N ILE A 26 -6.77 11.16 13.85
CA ILE A 26 -6.82 12.04 12.69
C ILE A 26 -8.14 12.84 12.73
N PRO A 27 -8.10 14.19 12.78
CA PRO A 27 -9.31 15.00 12.80
C PRO A 27 -10.14 14.73 11.54
N LYS A 28 -11.47 14.56 11.70
CA LYS A 28 -12.45 14.25 10.64
C LYS A 28 -12.47 12.81 10.11
N LEU A 29 -11.54 11.94 10.54
CA LEU A 29 -11.58 10.52 10.20
C LEU A 29 -11.98 9.69 11.42
N LYS A 30 -13.12 9.02 11.34
CA LYS A 30 -13.64 8.24 12.46
C LYS A 30 -12.80 6.96 12.62
N ASP A 31 -12.42 6.65 13.86
CA ASP A 31 -11.69 5.43 14.22
C ASP A 31 -10.32 5.26 13.51
N ARG A 32 -9.72 6.35 13.04
CA ARG A 32 -8.37 6.36 12.42
C ARG A 32 -7.37 7.08 13.31
N ALA A 33 -6.33 6.37 13.71
CA ALA A 33 -5.19 6.92 14.45
C ALA A 33 -3.93 6.82 13.59
N VAL A 34 -3.06 7.82 13.68
CA VAL A 34 -1.79 7.88 12.94
C VAL A 34 -0.91 6.66 13.23
N GLU A 35 -0.95 6.15 14.47
CA GLU A 35 -0.23 4.95 14.87
C GLU A 35 -0.73 3.70 14.15
N GLY A 36 -2.04 3.63 13.88
CA GLY A 36 -2.65 2.57 13.08
C GLY A 36 -2.19 2.62 11.62
N CYS A 37 -2.27 3.79 10.99
CA CYS A 37 -1.80 3.99 9.60
C CYS A 37 -0.29 3.69 9.47
N THR A 38 0.51 4.01 10.48
CA THR A 38 1.95 3.71 10.48
C THR A 38 2.20 2.20 10.58
N ALA A 39 1.42 1.49 11.40
CA ALA A 39 1.52 0.04 11.53
C ALA A 39 1.10 -0.70 10.25
N GLU A 40 0.03 -0.24 9.61
CA GLU A 40 -0.41 -0.70 8.29
C GLU A 40 0.68 -0.51 7.24
N PHE A 41 1.19 0.71 7.09
CA PHE A 41 2.23 1.00 6.11
C PHE A 41 3.48 0.13 6.31
N ALA A 42 3.88 -0.10 7.57
CA ALA A 42 5.02 -0.95 7.89
C ALA A 42 4.77 -2.43 7.52
N VAL A 43 3.57 -2.97 7.79
CA VAL A 43 3.25 -4.35 7.45
C VAL A 43 3.08 -4.54 5.94
N ASP A 44 2.53 -3.55 5.24
CA ASP A 44 2.39 -3.56 3.79
C ASP A 44 3.74 -3.52 3.09
N LEU A 45 4.69 -2.70 3.58
CA LEU A 45 6.07 -2.75 3.11
C LEU A 45 6.68 -4.13 3.30
N LEU A 46 6.49 -4.76 4.45
CA LEU A 46 6.99 -6.12 4.71
C LEU A 46 6.38 -7.14 3.73
N ILE A 47 5.07 -7.08 3.51
CA ILE A 47 4.37 -7.93 2.52
C ILE A 47 4.96 -7.68 1.12
N GLY A 48 5.16 -6.42 0.74
CA GLY A 48 5.75 -6.08 -0.54
C GLY A 48 7.16 -6.63 -0.71
N PHE A 49 8.03 -6.49 0.29
CA PHE A 49 9.39 -7.05 0.23
C PHE A 49 9.42 -8.58 0.17
N VAL A 50 8.47 -9.26 0.83
CA VAL A 50 8.38 -10.73 0.82
C VAL A 50 7.84 -11.25 -0.52
N PHE A 51 6.78 -10.63 -1.07
CA PHE A 51 6.06 -11.17 -2.23
C PHE A 51 6.43 -10.52 -3.57
N LEU A 52 7.04 -9.33 -3.57
CA LEU A 52 7.40 -8.56 -4.76
C LEU A 52 8.91 -8.37 -4.86
N HIS A 53 9.71 -9.31 -4.36
CA HIS A 53 11.17 -9.25 -4.35
C HIS A 53 11.82 -9.07 -5.74
N SER A 54 11.12 -9.45 -6.81
CA SER A 54 11.57 -9.26 -8.20
C SER A 54 11.23 -7.88 -8.78
N TYR A 55 10.41 -7.09 -8.10
CA TYR A 55 10.05 -5.74 -8.52
C TYR A 55 10.99 -4.70 -7.90
N SER A 56 11.03 -3.50 -8.50
CA SER A 56 11.77 -2.39 -7.90
C SER A 56 11.20 -2.03 -6.53
N TRP A 57 12.07 -1.66 -5.59
CA TRP A 57 11.67 -1.19 -4.25
C TRP A 57 10.71 0.01 -4.32
N LEU A 58 10.78 0.81 -5.39
CA LEU A 58 9.84 1.91 -5.65
C LEU A 58 8.41 1.43 -5.85
N VAL A 59 8.22 0.27 -6.51
CA VAL A 59 6.90 -0.34 -6.72
C VAL A 59 6.31 -0.76 -5.38
N ILE A 60 7.12 -1.39 -4.52
CA ILE A 60 6.70 -1.78 -3.17
C ILE A 60 6.29 -0.55 -2.35
N LEU A 61 7.08 0.52 -2.38
CA LEU A 61 6.78 1.76 -1.65
C LEU A 61 5.49 2.41 -2.14
N VAL A 62 5.28 2.48 -3.46
CA VAL A 62 4.06 3.04 -4.04
C VAL A 62 2.84 2.18 -3.73
N MET A 63 2.97 0.85 -3.75
CA MET A 63 1.87 -0.05 -3.39
C MET A 63 1.46 0.11 -1.93
N ALA A 64 2.42 0.04 -1.00
CA ALA A 64 2.16 0.20 0.44
C ALA A 64 1.58 1.59 0.73
N GLY A 65 2.15 2.64 0.14
CA GLY A 65 1.65 4.00 0.31
C GLY A 65 0.23 4.16 -0.23
N THR A 66 -0.06 3.59 -1.41
CA THR A 66 -1.41 3.62 -1.98
C THR A 66 -2.41 2.89 -1.08
N ALA A 67 -2.05 1.71 -0.57
CA ALA A 67 -2.92 0.93 0.30
C ALA A 67 -3.29 1.72 1.56
N THR A 68 -2.28 2.25 2.27
CA THR A 68 -2.49 3.04 3.48
C THR A 68 -3.28 4.33 3.23
N ILE A 69 -3.05 5.00 2.10
CA ILE A 69 -3.82 6.21 1.75
C ILE A 69 -5.28 5.87 1.48
N VAL A 70 -5.55 4.81 0.70
CA VAL A 70 -6.92 4.40 0.35
C VAL A 70 -7.66 3.93 1.61
N GLU A 71 -7.02 3.13 2.47
CA GLU A 71 -7.58 2.71 3.77
C GLU A 71 -7.93 3.90 4.66
N THR A 72 -7.05 4.90 4.71
CA THR A 72 -7.25 6.08 5.54
C THR A 72 -8.33 7.00 4.97
N ALA A 73 -8.43 7.11 3.64
CA ALA A 73 -9.32 8.05 2.97
C ALA A 73 -10.74 7.51 2.72
N VAL A 74 -10.92 6.18 2.67
CA VAL A 74 -12.18 5.56 2.24
C VAL A 74 -12.89 4.85 3.40
N ASN A 75 -14.22 4.81 3.32
CA ASN A 75 -15.06 4.08 4.26
C ASN A 75 -14.94 2.57 4.09
N LYS A 76 -15.15 1.85 5.21
CA LYS A 76 -14.97 0.40 5.38
C LYS A 76 -15.72 -0.57 4.45
N ILE A 77 -16.64 -0.06 3.65
CA ILE A 77 -17.41 -0.89 2.72
C ILE A 77 -16.68 -1.00 1.38
N ASP A 78 -15.95 0.05 0.99
CA ASP A 78 -15.35 0.18 -0.33
C ASP A 78 -13.83 -0.07 -0.33
N ASP A 79 -13.17 0.02 0.82
CA ASP A 79 -11.71 -0.17 1.00
C ASP A 79 -11.22 -1.56 0.54
N ASN A 80 -11.97 -2.62 0.85
CA ASN A 80 -11.63 -4.00 0.48
C ASN A 80 -11.56 -4.26 -1.04
N LEU A 81 -12.19 -3.39 -1.84
CA LEU A 81 -12.16 -3.42 -3.30
C LEU A 81 -11.22 -2.36 -3.87
N LEU A 82 -11.21 -1.17 -3.28
CA LEU A 82 -10.43 -0.04 -3.77
C LEU A 82 -8.94 -0.17 -3.46
N ILE A 83 -8.56 -0.76 -2.32
CA ILE A 83 -7.14 -0.95 -1.98
C ILE A 83 -6.47 -1.88 -2.99
N PRO A 84 -6.98 -3.10 -3.27
CA PRO A 84 -6.34 -3.96 -4.26
C PRO A 84 -6.32 -3.35 -5.66
N LEU A 85 -7.39 -2.63 -6.04
CA LEU A 85 -7.54 -2.00 -7.34
C LEU A 85 -6.50 -0.89 -7.53
N PHE A 86 -6.45 0.09 -6.63
CA PHE A 86 -5.54 1.23 -6.79
C PHE A 86 -4.08 0.86 -6.56
N SER A 87 -3.78 0.02 -5.56
CA SER A 87 -2.39 -0.41 -5.30
C SER A 87 -1.85 -1.23 -6.48
N GLY A 88 -2.62 -2.18 -7.00
CA GLY A 88 -2.25 -2.96 -8.19
C GLY A 88 -2.13 -2.11 -9.45
N PHE A 89 -3.05 -1.17 -9.67
CA PHE A 89 -3.02 -0.27 -10.82
C PHE A 89 -1.79 0.64 -10.82
N ASN A 90 -1.48 1.28 -9.68
CA ASN A 90 -0.31 2.13 -9.54
C ASN A 90 1.00 1.33 -9.72
N ALA A 91 1.05 0.10 -9.19
CA ALA A 91 2.19 -0.79 -9.40
C ALA A 91 2.42 -1.09 -10.87
N GLN A 92 1.36 -1.36 -11.62
CA GLN A 92 1.42 -1.68 -13.05
C GLN A 92 1.92 -0.49 -13.86
N ILE A 93 1.39 0.71 -13.61
CA ILE A 93 1.83 1.94 -14.29
C ILE A 93 3.31 2.20 -14.02
N LEU A 94 3.74 2.14 -12.76
CA LEU A 94 5.12 2.42 -12.40
C LEU A 94 6.08 1.40 -13.01
N THR A 95 5.72 0.12 -12.98
CA THR A 95 6.50 -0.95 -13.62
C THR A 95 6.63 -0.71 -15.12
N TYR A 96 5.55 -0.28 -15.79
CA TYR A 96 5.57 0.05 -17.21
C TYR A 96 6.49 1.24 -17.51
N ILE A 97 6.41 2.32 -16.74
CA ILE A 97 7.29 3.50 -16.88
C ILE A 97 8.76 3.11 -16.70
N ILE A 98 9.07 2.32 -15.66
CA ILE A 98 10.43 1.82 -15.43
C ILE A 98 10.90 0.98 -16.63
N SER A 99 10.05 0.08 -17.15
CA SER A 99 10.40 -0.77 -18.29
C SER A 99 10.68 0.03 -19.57
N LEU A 100 9.91 1.08 -19.84
CA LEU A 100 10.15 2.01 -20.95
C LEU A 100 11.50 2.72 -20.81
N GLY A 101 11.84 3.14 -19.58
CA GLY A 101 13.15 3.69 -19.27
C GLY A 101 14.27 2.70 -19.60
N TYR A 102 14.18 1.45 -19.13
CA TYR A 102 15.17 0.41 -19.45
C TYR A 102 15.30 0.15 -20.96
N LEU A 103 14.19 0.08 -21.70
CA LEU A 103 14.19 -0.10 -23.15
C LEU A 103 14.92 1.02 -23.90
N SER A 104 14.89 2.25 -23.39
CA SER A 104 15.61 3.39 -24.00
C SER A 104 17.13 3.32 -23.86
N PHE A 105 17.66 2.47 -22.97
CA PHE A 105 19.11 2.26 -22.77
C PHE A 105 19.64 0.97 -23.40
N LEU A 106 18.76 0.10 -23.94
CA LEU A 106 19.21 -1.02 -24.74
C LEU A 106 19.70 -0.50 -26.10
N PRO A 107 20.91 -0.89 -26.55
CA PRO A 107 21.33 -0.57 -27.90
C PRO A 107 20.30 -1.18 -28.86
N MET A 108 19.69 -0.34 -29.71
CA MET A 108 18.90 -0.83 -30.84
C MET A 108 19.82 -1.71 -31.68
N VAL A 109 19.57 -3.02 -31.65
CA VAL A 109 20.25 -4.03 -32.46
C VAL A 109 19.74 -3.95 -33.89
#